data_AF-A0A4Q2XY77-F1
#
_entry.id   AF-A0A4Q2XY77-F1
#
_cell.length_a   1.000
_cell.length_b   1.000
_cell.length_c   1.000
_cell.angle_alpha   90.00
_cell.angle_beta   90.00
_cell.angle_gamma   90.00
#
_symmetry.space_group_name_H-M   'P 1'
#
loop_
_entity.id
_entity.type
_entity.pdbx_description
1 polymer ?
#
loop_
_entity_poly.entity_id
_entity_poly.type
_entity_poly.pdbx_seq_one_letter_code
_entity_poly.pdbx_strand_id
1 'polypeptide(L)'
;MPEITEKELPPSLKPIWLKSLSAVQTSNLPYGISLLQAVLKDNPGFLEGRKLLRKCEIQLAGGVKKKGGLFGVGGGVGRLAGQAK
;
A
#
# COMPACT_ATOMS: atom_id res chain seq x y z
N MET A 1 -9.73 -11.11 12.13
CA MET A 1 -9.04 -10.11 12.99
C MET A 1 -10.00 -8.95 13.14
N PRO A 2 -10.39 -8.57 14.37
CA PRO A 2 -11.42 -7.54 14.56
C PRO A 2 -11.00 -6.26 13.85
N GLU A 3 -11.89 -5.72 13.02
CA GLU A 3 -11.65 -4.52 12.23
C GLU A 3 -11.88 -3.30 13.12
N ILE A 4 -10.79 -2.74 13.64
CA ILE A 4 -10.83 -1.61 14.55
C ILE A 4 -10.92 -0.34 13.70
N THR A 5 -11.95 0.48 13.96
CA THR A 5 -12.17 1.77 13.28
C THR A 5 -11.45 2.91 14.01
N GLU A 6 -11.31 4.09 13.40
CA GLU A 6 -10.67 5.27 14.04
C GLU A 6 -11.23 5.59 15.44
N LYS A 7 -12.49 5.25 15.69
CA LYS A 7 -13.18 5.48 16.97
C LYS A 7 -12.62 4.65 18.11
N GLU A 8 -12.11 3.47 17.79
CA GLU A 8 -11.53 2.52 18.73
C GLU A 8 -10.00 2.61 18.79
N LEU A 9 -9.40 3.55 18.03
CA LEU A 9 -7.97 3.82 18.11
C LEU A 9 -7.64 4.46 19.47
N PRO A 10 -6.62 3.97 20.19
CA PRO A 10 -6.16 4.57 21.43
C PRO A 10 -5.86 6.07 21.26
N PRO A 11 -6.23 6.93 22.23
CA PRO A 11 -6.00 8.37 22.13
C PRO A 11 -4.52 8.73 21.97
N SER A 12 -3.59 7.88 22.43
CA SER A 12 -2.14 8.03 22.23
C SER A 12 -1.71 7.88 20.77
N LEU A 13 -2.43 7.09 19.96
CA LEU A 13 -2.11 6.84 18.55
C LEU A 13 -2.82 7.82 17.60
N LYS A 14 -3.93 8.45 18.04
CA LYS A 14 -4.64 9.48 17.28
C LYS A 14 -3.74 10.63 16.79
N PRO A 15 -2.83 11.23 17.59
CA PRO A 15 -1.96 12.30 17.09
C PRO A 15 -0.95 11.81 16.06
N ILE A 16 -0.44 10.59 16.20
CA ILE A 16 0.50 9.97 15.22
C ILE A 16 -0.24 9.73 13.90
N TRP A 17 -1.48 9.24 13.98
CA TRP A 17 -2.36 9.06 12.83
C TRP A 17 -2.64 10.38 12.10
N LEU A 18 -3.06 11.42 12.82
CA LEU A 18 -3.30 12.76 12.24
C LEU A 18 -2.04 13.31 11.58
N LYS A 19 -0.87 13.15 12.21
CA LYS A 19 0.41 13.57 11.65
C LYS A 19 0.75 12.81 10.37
N SER A 20 0.44 11.51 10.31
CA SER A 20 0.63 10.71 9.11
C SER A 20 -0.28 11.18 7.96
N LEU A 21 -1.53 11.56 8.24
CA LEU A 21 -2.44 12.14 7.25
C LEU A 21 -1.90 13.46 6.70
N SER A 22 -1.41 14.35 7.56
CA SER A 22 -0.77 15.61 7.12
C SER A 22 0.49 15.36 6.29
N ALA A 23 1.31 14.37 6.65
CA ALA A 23 2.50 14.00 5.88
C ALA A 23 2.14 13.49 4.47
N VAL A 24 1.07 12.71 4.35
CA VAL A 24 0.59 12.21 3.05
C VAL A 24 0.00 13.32 2.19
N GLN A 25 -0.76 14.26 2.78
CA GLN A 25 -1.27 15.44 2.08
C GLN A 25 -0.16 16.36 1.56
N THR A 26 0.93 16.49 2.31
CA THR A 26 2.10 17.30 1.93
C THR A 26 3.05 16.57 0.97
N SER A 27 2.64 15.42 0.41
CA SER A 27 3.45 14.54 -0.45
C SER A 27 4.73 14.00 0.20
N ASN A 28 4.85 14.08 1.53
CA ASN A 28 5.92 13.41 2.27
C ASN A 28 5.54 11.95 2.59
N LEU A 29 5.45 11.15 1.53
CA LEU A 29 5.09 9.73 1.59
C LEU A 29 6.03 8.88 2.47
N PRO A 30 7.38 8.98 2.41
CA PRO A 30 8.24 8.13 3.24
C PRO A 30 8.07 8.40 4.74
N TYR A 31 7.83 9.67 5.11
CA TYR A 31 7.54 10.04 6.50
C TYR A 31 6.15 9.53 6.93
N GLY A 32 5.14 9.67 6.07
CA GLY A 32 3.80 9.11 6.30
C GLY A 32 3.82 7.60 6.53
N ILE A 33 4.56 6.84 5.70
CA ILE A 33 4.70 5.38 5.82
C ILE A 33 5.34 5.00 7.16
N SER A 34 6.39 5.70 7.57
CA SER A 34 7.07 5.42 8.84
C SER A 34 6.13 5.59 10.05
N LEU A 35 5.31 6.66 10.04
CA LEU A 35 4.32 6.91 11.09
C LEU A 35 3.18 5.86 11.05
N LEU A 36 2.72 5.50 9.86
CA LEU A 36 1.71 4.45 9.66
C LEU A 36 2.20 3.08 10.18
N GLN A 37 3.45 2.73 9.90
CA GLN A 37 4.06 1.50 10.42
C GLN A 37 4.14 1.50 11.94
N ALA A 38 4.41 2.64 12.59
CA ALA A 38 4.39 2.75 14.04
C ALA A 38 2.97 2.48 14.60
N VAL A 39 1.94 3.10 14.02
CA VAL A 39 0.54 2.87 14.43
C VAL A 39 0.12 1.40 14.25
N LEU A 40 0.53 0.75 13.16
CA LEU A 40 0.19 -0.65 12.88
C LEU A 40 0.97 -1.66 13.73
N LYS A 41 2.14 -1.28 14.27
CA LYS A 41 2.87 -2.13 15.24
C LYS A 41 2.10 -2.26 16.55
N ASP A 42 1.56 -1.14 17.04
CA ASP A 42 0.78 -1.13 18.29
C ASP A 42 -0.64 -1.65 18.09
N ASN A 43 -1.25 -1.31 16.94
CA ASN A 43 -2.59 -1.76 16.59
C ASN A 43 -2.66 -2.28 15.15
N PRO A 44 -2.32 -3.56 14.93
CA PRO A 44 -2.37 -4.16 13.61
C PRO A 44 -3.79 -4.33 13.08
N GLY A 45 -4.82 -4.18 13.94
CA GLY A 45 -6.24 -4.26 13.60
C GLY A 45 -6.79 -3.02 12.88
N PHE A 46 -6.06 -1.91 12.89
CA PHE A 46 -6.51 -0.65 12.31
C PHE A 46 -6.65 -0.70 10.77
N LEU A 47 -7.91 -0.77 10.30
CA LEU A 47 -8.23 -0.97 8.87
C LEU A 47 -7.78 0.20 8.00
N GLU A 48 -8.09 1.43 8.41
CA GLU A 48 -7.79 2.63 7.63
C GLU A 48 -6.28 2.88 7.51
N GLY A 49 -5.51 2.60 8.58
CA GLY A 49 -4.05 2.64 8.53
C GLY A 49 -3.46 1.67 7.50
N ARG A 50 -3.95 0.44 7.42
CA ARG A 50 -3.48 -0.54 6.42
C ARG A 50 -3.80 -0.10 4.99
N LYS A 51 -5.03 0.39 4.74
CA LYS A 51 -5.43 0.90 3.42
C LYS A 51 -4.55 2.08 3.00
N LEU A 52 -4.29 3.00 3.92
CA LEU A 52 -3.53 4.22 3.63
C LEU A 52 -2.04 3.92 3.44
N LEU A 53 -1.45 3.05 4.27
CA LEU A 53 -0.08 2.55 4.09
C LEU A 53 0.09 1.92 2.71
N ARG A 54 -0.84 1.03 2.31
CA ARG A 54 -0.78 0.41 0.98
C ARG A 54 -0.86 1.43 -0.16
N LYS A 55 -1.73 2.44 -0.04
CA LYS A 55 -1.82 3.53 -1.02
C LYS A 55 -0.52 4.35 -1.09
N CYS A 56 0.06 4.70 0.05
CA CYS A 56 1.31 5.44 0.12
C CYS A 56 2.48 4.64 -0.47
N GLU A 57 2.57 3.34 -0.16
CA GLU A 57 3.58 2.46 -0.75
C GLU A 57 3.43 2.35 -2.27
N ILE A 58 2.20 2.23 -2.80
CA ILE A 58 1.94 2.19 -4.24
C ILE A 58 2.32 3.52 -4.92
N GLN A 59 2.02 4.66 -4.26
CA GLN A 59 2.40 5.97 -4.76
C GLN A 59 3.92 6.17 -4.75
N LEU A 60 4.58 5.77 -3.66
CA LEU A 60 6.03 5.89 -3.48
C LEU A 60 6.80 4.95 -4.42
N ALA A 61 6.31 3.72 -4.62
CA ALA A 61 6.89 2.76 -5.55
C ALA A 61 6.84 3.23 -7.02
N GLY A 62 6.22 4.39 -7.29
CA GLY A 62 6.06 4.94 -8.62
C GLY A 62 5.01 4.14 -9.35
N GLY A 63 3.77 4.63 -9.36
CA GLY A 63 2.61 3.95 -9.93
C GLY A 63 2.97 3.16 -11.18
N VAL A 64 3.13 1.84 -11.01
CA VAL A 64 3.06 0.90 -12.11
C VAL A 64 1.61 0.99 -12.55
N LYS A 65 1.34 1.94 -13.43
CA LYS A 65 0.22 1.87 -14.36
C LYS A 65 0.21 0.41 -14.79
N LYS A 66 -0.81 -0.33 -14.38
CA LYS A 66 -1.14 -1.63 -14.97
C LYS A 66 -1.42 -1.36 -16.44
N LYS A 67 -0.35 -1.33 -17.23
CA LYS A 67 -0.33 -1.35 -18.68
C LYS A 67 0.64 -2.48 -19.00
N GLY A 68 0.08 -3.68 -19.17
CA GLY A 68 0.84 -4.90 -19.41
C GLY A 68 0.44 -5.99 -18.44
N GLY A 69 -0.41 -6.91 -18.92
CA GLY A 69 -0.80 -8.10 -18.17
C GLY A 69 0.41 -8.91 -17.76
N LEU A 70 0.60 -9.06 -16.45
CA LEU A 70 1.52 -10.04 -15.86
C LEU A 70 0.75 -11.08 -15.02
N PHE A 71 -0.56 -11.22 -15.27
CA PHE A 71 -1.36 -12.40 -14.93
C PHE A 71 -1.63 -13.19 -16.23
N GLY A 72 -0.54 -13.66 -16.85
CA GLY A 72 -0.57 -14.51 -18.05
C GLY A 72 0.51 -15.60 -18.03
N VAL A 73 1.19 -15.81 -16.90
CA VAL A 73 2.00 -17.02 -16.68
C VAL A 73 1.03 -18.14 -16.33
N GLY A 74 0.43 -18.72 -17.37
CA GLY A 74 -0.60 -19.74 -17.26
C GLY A 74 -0.89 -20.40 -18.60
N GLY A 75 0.03 -21.26 -19.04
CA GLY A 75 -0.27 -22.44 -19.85
C GLY A 75 -0.49 -22.24 -21.35
N GLY A 76 0.44 -22.79 -22.14
CA GLY A 76 0.30 -22.98 -23.60
C GLY A 76 1.64 -22.74 -24.29
N VAL A 77 2.57 -23.69 -24.29
CA VAL A 77 2.69 -24.71 -25.35
C VAL A 77 2.22 -24.16 -26.70
N GLY A 78 3.15 -23.67 -27.52
CA GLY A 78 2.74 -23.02 -28.76
C GLY A 78 3.84 -22.47 -29.67
N ARG A 79 4.80 -23.33 -30.03
CA ARG A 79 5.52 -23.31 -31.32
C ARG A 79 6.60 -22.24 -31.54
N LEU A 80 7.83 -22.75 -31.44
CA LEU A 80 8.91 -22.50 -32.41
C LEU A 80 8.38 -22.59 -33.85
N ALA A 81 8.56 -21.53 -34.65
CA ALA A 81 8.78 -21.55 -36.10
C ALA A 81 9.17 -20.11 -36.49
N GLY A 82 10.46 -19.82 -36.74
CA GLY A 82 11.07 -19.91 -38.07
C GLY A 82 11.05 -18.52 -38.71
N GLN A 83 12.07 -17.68 -38.49
CA GLN A 83 13.26 -17.53 -39.33
C GLN A 83 12.98 -17.49 -40.85
N ALA A 84 13.20 -16.29 -41.41
CA ALA A 84 13.65 -15.97 -42.77
C ALA A 84 12.83 -16.45 -43.99
N LYS A 85 12.27 -15.49 -44.74
CA LYS A 85 12.77 -15.12 -46.08
C LYS A 85 12.22 -13.76 -46.51
#